data_AF-A0A2P7YJB0-F1
#
_entry.id   AF-A0A2P7YJB0-F1
#
_cell.length_a   1.000
_cell.length_b   1.000
_cell.length_c   1.000
_cell.angle_alpha   90.00
_cell.angle_beta   90.00
_cell.angle_gamma   90.00
#
_symmetry.space_group_name_H-M   'P 1'
#
loop_
_entity.id
_entity.type
_entity.pdbx_description
1 polymer ?
#
loop_
_entity_poly.entity_id
_entity_poly.type
_entity_poly.pdbx_seq_one_letter_code
_entity_poly.pdbx_strand_id
1 'polypeptide(L)'
;MAAPNGMQPGGGAPYGLGSAIMPSAGHHQDMAHVWGLVEQLSGILHENRERWEELQSGIARAQIPQGTQNGESNGEANGPPPEETIAELQTKLVEAERKIETLAAAYKDQAHLVTEYENGFHEMVKLLRDRYNERSTEINGIHTYYHQLLLASRNETLQAQLTHQAWQASLSRVSEGVRSAYKEKSEQSLPYLRKIAALKEENRLLRQKVGWNPPSDSSGDEDEGEGEGEVSGRGR
;
A
#
# COMPACT_ATOMS: atom_id res chain seq x y z
N MET A 1 40.50 -27.95 8.51
CA MET A 1 40.14 -28.34 7.13
C MET A 1 39.08 -27.38 6.64
N ALA A 2 39.37 -26.71 5.53
CA ALA A 2 38.50 -25.77 4.86
C ALA A 2 37.76 -26.46 3.70
N ALA A 3 36.71 -25.78 3.22
CA ALA A 3 36.01 -25.88 1.94
C ALA A 3 34.61 -26.55 1.97
N PRO A 4 33.67 -26.17 1.05
CA PRO A 4 33.60 -24.94 0.25
C PRO A 4 32.22 -24.26 0.20
N ASN A 5 32.30 -22.99 -0.18
CA ASN A 5 31.24 -22.10 -0.63
C ASN A 5 30.58 -22.65 -1.91
N GLY A 6 29.25 -22.81 -1.89
CA GLY A 6 28.44 -23.18 -3.05
C GLY A 6 27.75 -21.95 -3.63
N MET A 7 28.40 -21.33 -4.61
CA MET A 7 27.83 -20.30 -5.47
C MET A 7 26.78 -20.95 -6.39
N GLN A 8 25.53 -20.54 -6.32
CA GLN A 8 24.52 -20.86 -7.34
C GLN A 8 24.13 -19.58 -8.10
N PRO A 9 24.44 -19.48 -9.41
CA PRO A 9 23.92 -18.44 -10.28
C PRO A 9 22.62 -18.92 -10.90
N GLY A 10 21.50 -18.29 -10.59
CA GLY A 10 20.23 -18.72 -11.19
C GLY A 10 19.00 -18.16 -10.48
N GLY A 11 18.78 -16.86 -10.61
CA GLY A 11 17.56 -16.20 -10.14
C GLY A 11 17.27 -15.02 -11.03
N GLY A 12 16.96 -15.29 -12.31
CA GLY A 12 16.47 -14.29 -13.23
C GLY A 12 15.17 -13.70 -12.69
N ALA A 13 15.24 -12.47 -12.21
CA ALA A 13 14.06 -11.68 -11.87
C ALA A 13 13.33 -11.28 -13.16
N PRO A 14 12.04 -11.61 -13.34
CA PRO A 14 11.25 -10.98 -14.38
C PRO A 14 10.76 -9.63 -13.85
N TYR A 15 11.60 -8.60 -14.00
CA TYR A 15 11.10 -7.22 -13.97
C TYR A 15 10.43 -6.91 -15.31
N GLY A 16 9.15 -7.23 -15.38
CA GLY A 16 8.23 -6.82 -16.44
C GLY A 16 7.42 -5.60 -15.99
N LEU A 17 7.77 -4.46 -16.55
CA LEU A 17 7.13 -3.16 -16.45
C LEU A 17 5.64 -3.23 -16.85
N GLY A 18 4.72 -2.94 -15.91
CA GLY A 18 3.31 -2.74 -16.24
C GLY A 18 2.35 -3.02 -15.09
N SER A 19 1.97 -1.97 -14.35
CA SER A 19 0.69 -1.87 -13.64
C SER A 19 0.21 -3.09 -12.84
N ALA A 20 0.89 -3.40 -11.74
CA ALA A 20 0.27 -4.16 -10.66
C ALA A 20 0.44 -3.38 -9.37
N ILE A 21 -0.47 -2.43 -9.14
CA ILE A 21 -0.90 -2.09 -7.78
C ILE A 21 -1.38 -3.43 -7.23
N MET A 22 -0.53 -4.15 -6.50
CA MET A 22 -0.92 -5.37 -5.80
C MET A 22 -2.09 -4.99 -4.92
N PRO A 23 -3.32 -5.40 -5.23
CA PRO A 23 -4.46 -4.99 -4.43
C PRO A 23 -4.31 -5.69 -3.09
N SER A 24 -4.52 -4.94 -2.00
CA SER A 24 -4.49 -5.46 -0.63
C SER A 24 -5.20 -6.82 -0.59
N ALA A 25 -4.53 -7.86 -0.07
CA ALA A 25 -5.01 -9.24 -0.14
C ALA A 25 -6.42 -9.46 0.44
N GLY A 26 -6.91 -8.54 1.29
CA GLY A 26 -8.28 -8.54 1.80
C GLY A 26 -9.31 -7.86 0.87
N HIS A 27 -8.89 -6.99 -0.05
CA HIS A 27 -9.80 -6.24 -0.93
C HIS A 27 -10.51 -7.14 -1.95
N HIS A 28 -9.82 -8.16 -2.47
CA HIS A 28 -10.44 -9.14 -3.36
C HIS A 28 -11.43 -10.06 -2.63
N GLN A 29 -11.15 -10.41 -1.37
CA GLN A 29 -12.05 -11.22 -0.55
C GLN A 29 -13.30 -10.42 -0.16
N ASP A 30 -13.14 -9.14 0.20
CA ASP A 30 -14.25 -8.24 0.48
C ASP A 30 -15.11 -7.98 -0.78
N MET A 31 -14.47 -7.75 -1.93
CA MET A 31 -15.20 -7.62 -3.21
C MET A 31 -15.97 -8.89 -3.58
N ALA A 32 -15.38 -10.07 -3.36
CA ALA A 32 -16.07 -11.35 -3.57
C ALA A 32 -17.24 -11.53 -2.58
N HIS A 33 -17.09 -11.11 -1.33
CA HIS A 33 -18.15 -11.15 -0.33
C HIS A 33 -19.30 -10.18 -0.63
N VAL A 34 -18.99 -8.94 -1.01
CA VAL A 34 -19.98 -7.93 -1.44
C VAL A 34 -20.72 -8.42 -2.68
N TRP A 35 -20.03 -9.03 -3.65
CA TRP A 35 -20.67 -9.62 -4.82
C TRP A 35 -21.63 -10.76 -4.44
N GLY A 36 -21.22 -11.63 -3.52
CA GLY A 36 -22.09 -12.69 -2.99
C GLY A 36 -23.34 -12.15 -2.28
N LEU A 37 -23.21 -11.06 -1.51
CA LEU A 37 -24.35 -10.40 -0.88
C LEU A 37 -25.29 -9.76 -1.90
N VAL A 38 -24.75 -9.12 -2.95
CA VAL A 38 -25.56 -8.53 -4.03
C VAL A 38 -26.35 -9.60 -4.79
N GLU A 39 -25.73 -10.73 -5.10
CA GLU A 39 -26.40 -11.85 -5.75
C GLU A 39 -27.52 -12.43 -4.87
N GLN A 40 -27.28 -12.57 -3.57
CA GLN A 40 -28.30 -13.00 -2.61
C GLN A 40 -29.47 -12.00 -2.52
N LEU A 41 -29.17 -10.69 -2.46
CA LEU A 41 -30.21 -9.66 -2.42
C LEU A 41 -31.03 -9.64 -3.72
N SER A 42 -30.38 -9.82 -4.87
CA SER A 42 -31.03 -9.93 -6.18
C SER A 42 -31.97 -11.14 -6.22
N GLY A 43 -31.53 -12.29 -5.71
CA GLY A 43 -32.37 -13.48 -5.59
C GLY A 43 -33.61 -13.24 -4.71
N ILE A 44 -33.44 -12.60 -3.56
CA ILE A 44 -34.55 -12.26 -2.64
C ILE A 44 -35.52 -11.24 -3.27
N LEU A 45 -35.02 -10.28 -4.05
CA LEU A 45 -35.86 -9.32 -4.78
C LEU A 45 -36.65 -9.99 -5.91
N HIS A 46 -36.05 -10.95 -6.61
CA HIS A 46 -36.75 -11.74 -7.62
C HIS A 46 -37.87 -12.57 -6.99
N GLU A 47 -37.56 -13.28 -5.90
CA GLU A 47 -38.53 -14.08 -5.15
C GLU A 47 -39.69 -13.22 -4.60
N ASN A 48 -39.39 -12.02 -4.07
CA ASN A 48 -40.44 -11.10 -3.63
C ASN A 48 -41.33 -10.64 -4.78
N ARG A 49 -40.78 -10.42 -5.97
CA ARG A 49 -41.57 -10.03 -7.15
C ARG A 49 -42.50 -11.16 -7.59
N GLU A 50 -42.00 -12.40 -7.64
CA GLU A 50 -42.81 -13.58 -7.94
C GLU A 50 -43.94 -13.76 -6.91
N ARG A 51 -43.64 -13.66 -5.60
CA ARG A 51 -44.66 -13.71 -4.54
C ARG A 51 -45.69 -12.59 -4.66
N TRP A 52 -45.29 -11.40 -5.08
CA TRP A 52 -46.22 -10.29 -5.34
C TRP A 52 -47.12 -10.54 -6.55
N GLU A 53 -46.58 -11.10 -7.63
CA GLU A 53 -47.37 -11.49 -8.80
C GLU A 53 -48.36 -12.62 -8.46
N GLU A 54 -47.95 -13.59 -7.65
CA GLU A 54 -48.82 -14.65 -7.12
C GLU A 54 -49.94 -14.07 -6.24
N LEU A 55 -49.62 -13.17 -5.31
CA LEU A 55 -50.61 -12.48 -4.48
C LEU A 55 -51.59 -11.66 -5.32
N GLN A 56 -51.10 -10.93 -6.33
CA GLN A 56 -51.94 -10.16 -7.24
C GLN A 56 -52.87 -11.08 -8.05
N SER A 57 -52.39 -12.22 -8.52
CA SER A 57 -53.21 -13.22 -9.20
C SER A 57 -54.25 -13.86 -8.26
N GLY A 58 -53.89 -14.10 -6.99
CA GLY A 58 -54.78 -14.62 -5.96
C GLY A 58 -55.88 -13.61 -5.58
N ILE A 59 -55.54 -12.33 -5.48
CA ILE A 59 -56.49 -11.23 -5.25
C ILE A 59 -57.43 -11.07 -6.46
N ALA A 60 -56.89 -11.09 -7.69
CA ALA A 60 -57.71 -11.02 -8.89
C ALA A 60 -58.71 -12.19 -8.98
N ARG A 61 -58.31 -13.39 -8.55
CA ARG A 61 -59.18 -14.58 -8.49
C ARG A 61 -60.22 -14.49 -7.37
N ALA A 62 -59.90 -13.85 -6.25
CA ALA A 62 -60.84 -13.58 -5.15
C ALA A 62 -61.82 -12.43 -5.45
N GLN A 63 -61.47 -11.51 -6.36
CA GLN A 63 -62.32 -10.40 -6.80
C GLN A 63 -63.29 -10.77 -7.92
N ILE A 64 -63.22 -11.98 -8.50
CA ILE A 64 -64.27 -12.49 -9.40
C ILE A 64 -65.45 -12.92 -8.51
N PRO A 65 -66.59 -12.20 -8.52
CA PRO A 65 -67.71 -12.54 -7.66
C PRO A 65 -68.30 -13.89 -8.09
N GLN A 66 -68.17 -14.90 -7.24
CA GLN A 66 -68.95 -16.15 -7.33
C GLN A 66 -70.40 -15.88 -6.90
N GLY A 67 -71.10 -15.03 -7.65
CA GLY A 67 -72.40 -14.52 -7.24
C GLY A 67 -73.28 -13.99 -8.35
N THR A 68 -73.22 -14.55 -9.56
CA THR A 68 -74.21 -14.25 -10.62
C THR A 68 -74.36 -15.43 -11.57
N GLN A 69 -74.88 -16.54 -11.04
CA GLN A 69 -75.62 -17.52 -11.84
C GLN A 69 -76.88 -17.83 -11.04
N ASN A 70 -77.92 -17.03 -11.26
CA ASN A 70 -79.34 -17.41 -11.13
C ASN A 70 -80.23 -16.19 -11.38
N GLY A 71 -81.22 -16.34 -12.26
CA GLY A 71 -82.51 -15.67 -12.11
C GLY A 71 -82.76 -14.43 -12.96
N GLU A 72 -83.66 -14.59 -13.93
CA GLU A 72 -84.31 -13.58 -14.76
C GLU A 72 -85.12 -12.56 -13.95
N SER A 73 -85.26 -11.31 -14.42
CA SER A 73 -86.56 -10.66 -14.71
C SER A 73 -86.50 -9.12 -14.81
N ASN A 74 -86.97 -8.64 -15.98
CA ASN A 74 -87.78 -7.44 -16.26
C ASN A 74 -87.68 -6.15 -15.43
N GLY A 75 -87.66 -5.05 -16.18
CA GLY A 75 -88.72 -4.03 -16.06
C GLY A 75 -88.27 -2.67 -15.55
N GLU A 76 -88.60 -1.64 -16.33
CA GLU A 76 -88.44 -0.22 -16.01
C GLU A 76 -88.75 0.14 -14.55
N ALA A 77 -87.81 0.83 -13.92
CA ALA A 77 -88.06 1.66 -12.74
C ALA A 77 -87.17 2.91 -12.81
N ASN A 78 -87.45 3.79 -13.77
CA ASN A 78 -87.01 5.18 -13.70
C ASN A 78 -88.03 5.95 -12.83
N GLY A 79 -88.17 5.53 -11.58
CA GLY A 79 -88.91 6.24 -10.54
C GLY A 79 -88.02 7.30 -9.87
N PRO A 80 -88.59 8.34 -9.26
CA PRO A 80 -87.81 9.25 -8.41
C PRO A 80 -87.05 8.42 -7.36
N PRO A 81 -85.82 8.83 -6.97
CA PRO A 81 -85.03 8.03 -6.04
C PRO A 81 -85.89 7.73 -4.82
N PRO A 82 -85.92 6.47 -4.33
CA PRO A 82 -86.67 6.15 -3.13
C PRO A 82 -86.23 7.11 -2.03
N GLU A 83 -87.18 7.79 -1.38
CA GLU A 83 -86.87 8.58 -0.20
C GLU A 83 -86.28 7.61 0.83
N GLU A 84 -84.95 7.61 0.94
CA GLU A 84 -84.23 6.71 1.83
C GLU A 84 -84.81 6.87 3.22
N THR A 85 -85.30 5.75 3.77
CA THR A 85 -85.92 5.80 5.09
C THR A 85 -84.88 6.24 6.10
N ILE A 86 -85.27 6.98 7.14
CA ILE A 86 -84.35 7.50 8.17
C ILE A 86 -83.46 6.37 8.75
N ALA A 87 -83.98 5.14 8.80
CA ALA A 87 -83.23 3.96 9.21
C ALA A 87 -82.09 3.57 8.24
N GLU A 88 -82.29 3.66 6.92
CA GLU A 88 -81.26 3.38 5.90
C GLU A 88 -80.16 4.44 5.90
N LEU A 89 -80.52 5.71 6.13
CA LEU A 89 -79.53 6.78 6.29
C LEU A 89 -78.70 6.58 7.58
N GLN A 90 -79.34 6.13 8.66
CA GLN A 90 -78.66 5.81 9.91
C GLN A 90 -77.71 4.61 9.77
N THR A 91 -78.09 3.54 9.05
CA THR A 91 -77.19 2.41 8.82
C THR A 91 -76.00 2.81 7.95
N LYS A 92 -76.21 3.58 6.88
CA LYS A 92 -75.12 4.10 6.03
C LYS A 92 -74.17 5.02 6.80
N LEU A 93 -74.70 5.83 7.71
CA LEU A 93 -73.89 6.71 8.57
C LEU A 93 -73.01 5.87 9.50
N VAL A 94 -73.57 4.87 10.18
CA VAL A 94 -72.81 3.96 11.05
C VAL A 94 -71.74 3.17 10.26
N GLU A 95 -72.07 2.73 9.05
CA GLU A 95 -71.09 2.07 8.17
C GLU A 95 -69.98 3.01 7.72
N ALA A 96 -70.29 4.27 7.41
CA ALA A 96 -69.31 5.28 7.05
C ALA A 96 -68.41 5.63 8.24
N GLU A 97 -68.97 5.79 9.45
CA GLU A 97 -68.21 6.00 10.68
C GLU A 97 -67.25 4.84 10.97
N ARG A 98 -67.72 3.59 10.83
CA ARG A 98 -66.85 2.41 10.96
C ARG A 98 -65.71 2.41 9.93
N LYS A 99 -65.97 2.79 8.68
CA LYS A 99 -64.93 2.91 7.64
C LYS A 99 -63.94 4.04 7.95
N ILE A 100 -64.41 5.15 8.52
CA ILE A 100 -63.55 6.25 8.95
C ILE A 100 -62.66 5.79 10.10
N GLU A 101 -63.19 5.06 11.07
CA GLU A 101 -62.41 4.50 12.17
C GLU A 101 -61.33 3.52 11.69
N THR A 102 -61.66 2.60 10.77
CA THR A 102 -60.68 1.66 10.21
C THR A 102 -59.60 2.35 9.39
N LEU A 103 -59.96 3.33 8.56
CA LEU A 103 -59.00 4.14 7.81
C LEU A 103 -58.12 4.99 8.75
N ALA A 104 -58.68 5.53 9.82
CA ALA A 104 -57.92 6.29 10.82
C ALA A 104 -56.92 5.41 11.57
N ALA A 105 -57.28 4.15 11.87
CA ALA A 105 -56.35 3.17 12.43
C ALA A 105 -55.22 2.84 11.44
N ALA A 106 -55.57 2.52 10.19
CA ALA A 106 -54.57 2.25 9.14
C ALA A 106 -53.62 3.43 8.88
N TYR A 107 -54.12 4.66 8.92
CA TYR A 107 -53.31 5.86 8.79
C TYR A 107 -52.30 6.02 9.94
N LYS A 108 -52.71 5.72 11.18
CA LYS A 108 -51.80 5.75 12.34
C LYS A 108 -50.70 4.69 12.21
N ASP A 109 -51.05 3.48 11.79
CA ASP A 109 -50.09 2.40 11.59
C ASP A 109 -49.09 2.74 10.47
N GLN A 110 -49.57 3.32 9.36
CA GLN A 110 -48.71 3.78 8.28
C GLN A 110 -47.79 4.93 8.71
N ALA A 111 -48.30 5.90 9.47
CA ALA A 111 -47.49 6.99 10.00
C ALA A 111 -46.39 6.45 10.94
N HIS A 112 -46.72 5.48 11.79
CA HIS A 112 -45.74 4.81 12.64
C HIS A 112 -44.65 4.13 11.82
N LEU A 113 -45.03 3.35 10.81
CA LEU A 113 -44.08 2.66 9.94
C LEU A 113 -43.16 3.63 9.19
N VAL A 114 -43.69 4.76 8.71
CA VAL A 114 -42.87 5.82 8.09
C VAL A 114 -41.83 6.35 9.07
N THR A 115 -42.20 6.63 10.31
CA THR A 115 -41.24 7.11 11.32
C THR A 115 -40.17 6.07 11.66
N GLU A 116 -40.51 4.79 11.69
CA GLU A 116 -39.52 3.71 11.89
C GLU A 116 -38.53 3.62 10.73
N TYR A 117 -39.02 3.71 9.49
CA TYR A 117 -38.14 3.75 8.32
C TYR A 117 -37.25 4.98 8.32
N GLU A 118 -37.78 6.16 8.63
CA GLU A 118 -36.99 7.39 8.72
C GLU A 118 -35.87 7.25 9.75
N ASN A 119 -36.17 6.68 10.92
CA ASN A 119 -35.16 6.42 11.95
C ASN A 119 -34.12 5.40 11.49
N GLY A 120 -34.54 4.30 10.86
CA GLY A 120 -33.64 3.27 10.33
C GLY A 120 -32.73 3.82 9.22
N PHE A 121 -33.26 4.59 8.28
CA PHE A 121 -32.46 5.24 7.25
C PHE A 121 -31.48 6.26 7.84
N HIS A 122 -31.89 7.02 8.85
CA HIS A 122 -31.01 7.96 9.52
C HIS A 122 -29.83 7.26 10.20
N GLU A 123 -30.06 6.14 10.88
CA GLU A 123 -29.01 5.33 11.50
C GLU A 123 -28.08 4.72 10.45
N MET A 124 -28.64 4.13 9.39
CA MET A 124 -27.85 3.56 8.29
C MET A 124 -26.96 4.59 7.61
N VAL A 125 -27.47 5.80 7.36
CA VAL A 125 -26.70 6.89 6.74
C VAL A 125 -25.59 7.38 7.68
N LYS A 126 -25.83 7.44 8.99
CA LYS A 126 -24.79 7.78 9.98
C LYS A 126 -23.68 6.74 9.97
N LEU A 127 -24.03 5.45 10.09
CA LEU A 127 -23.07 4.36 10.05
C LEU A 127 -22.27 4.37 8.74
N LEU A 128 -22.92 4.59 7.60
CA LEU A 128 -22.24 4.69 6.31
C LEU A 128 -21.24 5.84 6.27
N ARG A 129 -21.63 7.02 6.77
CA ARG A 129 -20.76 8.19 6.84
C ARG A 129 -19.56 7.93 7.74
N ASP A 130 -19.78 7.37 8.92
CA ASP A 130 -18.73 7.08 9.89
C ASP A 130 -17.73 6.06 9.32
N ARG A 131 -18.24 4.97 8.73
CA ARG A 131 -17.40 3.95 8.07
C ARG A 131 -16.60 4.49 6.89
N TYR A 132 -17.18 5.39 6.08
CA TYR A 132 -16.46 6.02 4.99
C TYR A 132 -15.34 6.93 5.50
N ASN A 133 -15.61 7.71 6.55
CA ASN A 133 -14.63 8.58 7.17
C ASN A 133 -13.49 7.76 7.80
N GLU A 134 -13.79 6.72 8.58
CA GLU A 134 -12.82 5.79 9.15
C GLU A 134 -11.92 5.21 8.05
N ARG A 135 -12.52 4.62 7.01
CA ARG A 135 -11.78 4.05 5.88
C ARG A 135 -10.88 5.08 5.20
N SER A 136 -11.38 6.29 4.97
CA SER A 136 -10.59 7.37 4.37
C SER A 136 -9.37 7.72 5.25
N THR A 137 -9.56 7.81 6.57
CA THR A 137 -8.46 8.08 7.50
C THR A 137 -7.42 6.96 7.54
N GLU A 138 -7.84 5.70 7.50
CA GLU A 138 -6.95 4.53 7.45
C GLU A 138 -6.11 4.54 6.17
N ILE A 139 -6.74 4.73 5.01
CA ILE A 139 -6.06 4.78 3.71
C ILE A 139 -5.05 5.93 3.68
N ASN A 140 -5.43 7.12 4.16
CA ASN A 140 -4.51 8.24 4.27
C ASN A 140 -3.36 7.96 5.25
N GLY A 141 -3.63 7.28 6.36
CA GLY A 141 -2.61 6.83 7.31
C GLY A 141 -1.59 5.89 6.67
N ILE A 142 -2.05 4.95 5.85
CA ILE A 142 -1.18 4.03 5.11
C ILE A 142 -0.32 4.79 4.09
N HIS A 143 -0.91 5.70 3.30
CA HIS A 143 -0.16 6.47 2.30
C HIS A 143 0.90 7.37 2.95
N THR A 144 0.55 8.06 4.04
CA THR A 144 1.49 8.92 4.76
C THR A 144 2.62 8.10 5.38
N TYR A 145 2.32 6.93 5.95
CA TYR A 145 3.33 6.01 6.47
C TYR A 145 4.31 5.53 5.39
N TYR A 146 3.81 5.03 4.25
CA TYR A 146 4.68 4.61 3.15
C TYR A 146 5.50 5.76 2.56
N HIS A 147 4.92 6.97 2.52
CA HIS A 147 5.65 8.15 2.09
C HIS A 147 6.81 8.45 3.04
N GLN A 148 6.57 8.41 4.35
CA GLN A 148 7.62 8.58 5.36
C GLN A 148 8.71 7.51 5.26
N LEU A 149 8.34 6.24 5.07
CA LEU A 149 9.29 5.14 4.90
C LEU A 149 10.16 5.33 3.65
N LEU A 150 9.57 5.76 2.53
CA LEU A 150 10.29 6.06 1.30
C LEU A 150 11.25 7.25 1.46
N LEU A 151 10.82 8.29 2.18
CA LEU A 151 11.68 9.42 2.51
C LEU A 151 12.84 8.99 3.42
N ALA A 152 12.58 8.12 4.40
CA ALA A 152 13.61 7.60 5.29
C ALA A 152 14.67 6.80 4.52
N SER A 153 14.29 5.88 3.63
CA SER A 153 15.24 5.11 2.83
C SER A 153 16.03 5.98 1.84
N ARG A 154 15.39 6.99 1.25
CA ARG A 154 16.08 8.00 0.43
C ARG A 154 17.09 8.81 1.26
N ASN A 155 16.74 9.18 2.48
CA ASN A 155 17.65 9.90 3.36
C ASN A 155 18.83 9.02 3.78
N GLU A 156 18.59 7.76 4.13
CA GLU A 156 19.63 6.80 4.49
C GLU A 156 20.62 6.58 3.34
N THR A 157 20.12 6.42 2.11
CA THR A 157 20.99 6.30 0.92
C THR A 157 21.80 7.58 0.65
N LEU A 158 21.20 8.77 0.79
CA LEU A 158 21.92 10.04 0.69
C LEU A 158 22.99 10.18 1.77
N GLN A 159 22.69 9.80 3.01
CA GLN A 159 23.65 9.82 4.10
C GLN A 159 24.82 8.87 3.83
N ALA A 160 24.55 7.66 3.35
CA ALA A 160 25.60 6.71 2.97
C ALA A 160 26.50 7.25 1.84
N GLN A 161 25.93 7.95 0.86
CA GLN A 161 26.71 8.60 -0.20
C GLN A 161 27.56 9.74 0.34
N LEU A 162 27.01 10.58 1.22
CA LEU A 162 27.74 11.70 1.83
C LEU A 162 28.89 11.19 2.71
N THR A 163 28.69 10.15 3.51
CA THR A 163 29.75 9.56 4.34
C THR A 163 30.84 8.92 3.48
N HIS A 164 30.47 8.22 2.39
CA HIS A 164 31.43 7.67 1.46
C HIS A 164 32.25 8.77 0.75
N GLN A 165 31.61 9.85 0.29
CA GLN A 165 32.32 11.00 -0.29
C GLN A 165 33.27 11.66 0.72
N ALA A 166 32.82 11.85 1.96
CA ALA A 166 33.66 12.39 3.03
C ALA A 166 34.87 11.48 3.31
N TRP A 167 34.66 10.16 3.33
CA TRP A 167 35.73 9.18 3.48
C TRP A 167 36.71 9.22 2.32
N GLN A 168 36.23 9.23 1.06
CA GLN A 168 37.08 9.37 -0.11
C GLN A 168 37.92 10.66 -0.10
N ALA A 169 37.32 11.78 0.30
CA ALA A 169 38.03 13.05 0.45
C ALA A 169 39.07 13.01 1.58
N SER A 170 38.78 12.30 2.68
CA SER A 170 39.76 12.11 3.76
C SER A 170 40.93 11.23 3.30
N LEU A 171 40.66 10.16 2.54
CA LEU A 171 41.67 9.28 1.99
C LEU A 171 42.55 10.00 0.97
N SER A 172 41.96 10.83 0.10
CA SER A 172 42.73 11.62 -0.86
C SER A 172 43.69 12.57 -0.14
N ARG A 173 43.23 13.27 0.91
CA ARG A 173 44.07 14.15 1.75
C ARG A 173 45.21 13.40 2.42
N VAL A 174 44.95 12.23 3.00
CA VAL A 174 46.00 11.39 3.61
C VAL A 174 46.99 10.90 2.55
N SER A 175 46.51 10.44 1.39
CA SER A 175 47.37 9.97 0.30
C SER A 175 48.28 11.08 -0.25
N GLU A 176 47.75 12.31 -0.34
CA GLU A 176 48.51 13.48 -0.74
C GLU A 176 49.55 13.85 0.32
N GLY A 177 49.17 13.85 1.61
CA GLY A 177 50.08 14.06 2.73
C GLY A 177 51.23 13.04 2.80
N VAL A 178 50.95 11.77 2.53
CA VAL A 178 51.99 10.72 2.46
C VAL A 178 52.93 10.95 1.28
N ARG A 179 52.39 11.30 0.10
CA ARG A 179 53.21 11.62 -1.08
C ARG A 179 54.08 12.84 -0.86
N SER A 180 53.55 13.90 -0.24
CA SER A 180 54.34 15.09 0.08
C SER A 180 55.42 14.79 1.11
N ALA A 181 55.12 14.02 2.16
CA ALA A 181 56.10 13.63 3.17
C ALA A 181 57.22 12.74 2.58
N TYR A 182 56.89 11.81 1.68
CA TYR A 182 57.90 11.00 0.98
C TYR A 182 58.76 11.85 0.04
N LYS A 183 58.15 12.81 -0.67
CA LYS A 183 58.88 13.75 -1.51
C LYS A 183 59.83 14.60 -0.67
N GLU A 184 59.39 15.14 0.46
CA GLU A 184 60.23 15.92 1.37
C GLU A 184 61.38 15.08 1.94
N LYS A 185 61.12 13.84 2.38
CA LYS A 185 62.17 12.91 2.83
C LYS A 185 63.21 12.64 1.74
N SER A 186 62.76 12.43 0.50
CA SER A 186 63.69 12.19 -0.61
C SER A 186 64.49 13.45 -0.97
N GLU A 187 63.88 14.64 -0.95
CA GLU A 187 64.59 15.91 -1.12
C GLU A 187 65.64 16.15 -0.02
N GLN A 188 65.34 15.79 1.23
CA GLN A 188 66.28 15.87 2.35
C GLN A 188 67.45 14.86 2.22
N SER A 189 67.23 13.68 1.63
CA SER A 189 68.28 12.65 1.48
C SER A 189 69.21 12.88 0.28
N LEU A 190 68.71 13.48 -0.80
CA LEU A 190 69.47 13.80 -2.02
C LEU A 190 70.80 14.55 -1.80
N PRO A 191 70.91 15.61 -0.96
CA PRO A 191 72.20 16.30 -0.77
C PRO A 191 73.25 15.40 -0.12
N TYR A 192 72.86 14.53 0.81
CA TYR A 192 73.77 13.58 1.44
C TYR A 192 74.22 12.51 0.45
N LEU A 193 73.31 11.95 -0.35
CA LEU A 193 73.64 11.00 -1.40
C LEU A 193 74.60 11.60 -2.44
N ARG A 194 74.36 12.84 -2.88
CA ARG A 194 75.26 13.57 -3.79
C ARG A 194 76.64 13.77 -3.18
N LYS A 195 76.72 14.14 -1.89
CA LYS A 195 77.99 14.31 -1.19
C LYS A 195 78.75 12.99 -1.08
N ILE A 196 78.08 11.89 -0.76
CA ILE A 196 78.69 10.55 -0.71
C ILE A 196 79.21 10.15 -2.10
N ALA A 197 78.44 10.37 -3.17
CA ALA A 197 78.88 10.09 -4.53
C ALA A 197 80.13 10.91 -4.92
N ALA A 198 80.13 12.21 -4.65
CA ALA A 198 81.29 13.08 -4.91
C ALA A 198 82.53 12.63 -4.12
N LEU A 199 82.36 12.26 -2.84
CA LEU A 199 83.44 11.74 -2.01
C LEU A 199 83.95 10.37 -2.52
N LYS A 200 83.06 9.49 -3.00
CA LYS A 200 83.45 8.21 -3.61
C LYS A 200 84.29 8.43 -4.88
N GLU A 201 83.88 9.36 -5.75
CA GLU A 201 84.63 9.73 -6.95
C GLU A 201 86.00 10.35 -6.62
N GLU A 202 86.07 11.26 -5.65
CA GLU A 202 87.32 11.82 -5.17
C GLU A 202 88.25 10.72 -4.62
N ASN A 203 87.72 9.82 -3.79
CA ASN A 203 88.48 8.71 -3.23
C ASN A 203 89.03 7.78 -4.33
N ARG A 204 88.22 7.50 -5.35
CA ARG A 204 88.64 6.74 -6.54
C ARG A 204 89.80 7.43 -7.27
N LEU A 205 89.70 8.72 -7.53
CA LEU A 205 90.76 9.50 -8.19
C LEU A 205 92.05 9.57 -7.36
N LEU A 206 91.93 9.76 -6.04
CA LEU A 206 93.08 9.80 -5.14
C LEU A 206 93.79 8.44 -5.07
N ARG A 207 93.04 7.34 -4.99
CA ARG A 207 93.61 5.98 -5.03
C ARG A 207 94.33 5.68 -6.34
N GLN A 208 93.75 6.10 -7.47
CA GLN A 208 94.39 6.00 -8.77
C GLN A 208 95.73 6.75 -8.81
N LYS A 209 95.81 7.95 -8.22
CA LYS A 209 97.05 8.74 -8.17
C LYS A 209 98.14 8.12 -7.27
N VAL A 210 97.76 7.37 -6.24
CA VAL A 210 98.67 6.69 -5.31
C VAL A 210 99.09 5.30 -5.83
N GLY A 211 98.53 4.83 -6.95
CA GLY A 211 98.84 3.52 -7.53
C GLY A 211 98.15 2.35 -6.83
N TRP A 212 97.09 2.61 -6.05
CA TRP A 212 96.23 1.59 -5.49
C TRP A 212 95.12 1.28 -6.50
N ASN A 213 94.92 -0.01 -6.82
CA ASN A 213 93.85 -0.42 -7.75
C ASN A 213 92.49 0.07 -7.23
N PRO A 214 91.69 0.76 -8.07
CA PRO A 214 90.37 1.21 -7.65
C PRO A 214 89.49 -0.01 -7.36
N PRO A 215 88.70 0.01 -6.27
CA PRO A 215 87.67 -1.00 -6.06
C PRO A 215 86.71 -1.00 -7.26
N SER A 216 86.31 -2.18 -7.73
CA SER A 216 85.26 -2.28 -8.75
C SER A 216 83.95 -1.77 -8.16
N ASP A 217 83.17 -1.02 -8.96
CA ASP A 217 81.82 -0.53 -8.60
C ASP A 217 80.81 -1.67 -8.35
N SER A 218 81.26 -2.93 -8.26
CA SER A 218 80.46 -4.16 -8.10
C SER A 218 80.64 -4.81 -6.72
N SER A 219 81.45 -4.25 -5.82
CA SER A 219 81.72 -4.83 -4.49
C SER A 219 81.17 -3.94 -3.39
N GLY A 220 79.84 -3.90 -3.23
CA GLY A 220 79.22 -3.26 -2.08
C GLY A 220 77.79 -2.74 -2.28
N ASP A 221 76.97 -3.45 -3.08
CA ASP A 221 75.52 -3.17 -3.22
C ASP A 221 74.65 -4.35 -2.72
N GLU A 222 75.25 -5.33 -2.05
CA GLU A 222 74.50 -6.37 -1.36
C GLU A 222 74.66 -6.13 0.15
N ASP A 223 73.52 -6.05 0.84
CA ASP A 223 73.38 -6.11 2.30
C ASP A 223 73.25 -4.78 3.05
N GLU A 224 72.23 -3.97 2.75
CA GLU A 224 71.48 -3.21 3.79
C GLU A 224 70.03 -2.98 3.32
N GLY A 225 69.15 -3.97 3.51
CA GLY A 225 67.74 -3.83 3.14
C GLY A 225 66.77 -4.94 3.56
N GLU A 226 67.21 -6.00 4.25
CA GLU A 226 66.28 -6.98 4.84
C GLU A 226 65.98 -6.62 6.29
N GLY A 227 65.02 -5.70 6.46
CA GLY A 227 64.66 -5.22 7.77
C GLY A 227 63.27 -4.61 7.83
N GLU A 228 62.24 -5.26 7.29
CA GLU A 228 60.85 -4.92 7.64
C GLU A 228 60.02 -6.18 7.89
N GLY A 229 59.52 -6.30 9.12
CA GLY A 229 58.90 -7.49 9.67
C GLY A 229 57.57 -7.86 9.03
N GLU A 230 57.47 -9.11 8.61
CA GLU A 230 56.18 -9.81 8.51
C GLU A 230 55.63 -10.06 9.92
N VAL A 231 54.93 -9.08 10.47
CA VAL A 231 53.95 -9.34 11.54
C VAL A 231 52.76 -10.04 10.88
N SER A 232 52.81 -11.37 10.93
CA SER A 232 51.67 -12.25 10.70
C SER A 232 50.57 -11.99 11.73
N GLY A 233 49.75 -10.97 11.45
CA GLY A 233 48.48 -10.72 12.12
C GLY A 233 47.40 -11.63 11.54
N ARG A 234 47.41 -12.92 11.89
CA ARG A 234 46.23 -13.78 11.72
C ARG A 234 45.20 -13.39 12.79
N GLY A 235 44.27 -12.53 12.40
CA GLY A 235 43.05 -12.27 13.14
C GLY A 235 42.22 -13.55 13.30
N ARG A 236 41.81 -13.80 14.55
CA ARG A 236 40.63 -14.59 14.90
C ARG A 236 39.37 -13.78 14.64
#